data_AF-A0A355SI10-F1
#
_entry.id   AF-A0A355SI10-F1
#
_cell.length_a   1.000
_cell.length_b   1.000
_cell.length_c   1.000
_cell.angle_alpha   90.00
_cell.angle_beta   90.00
_cell.angle_gamma   90.00
#
_symmetry.space_group_name_H-M   'P 1'
#
loop_
_entity.id
_entity.type
_entity.pdbx_description
1 polymer ?
#
loop_
_entity_poly.entity_id
_entity_poly.type
_entity_poly.pdbx_seq_one_letter_code
_entity_poly.pdbx_strand_id
1 'polypeptide(L)'
;DGNGKKDTIDISIDEGKKEYLLEITNDNHKKFSLPYGSKYKTVGPYLTWWPLLITIADINTDNIPEIITQASKSANSLPLYIFRWNGKTYETVFAGTYNGIYISDIGDDMIPEITAEDGSVGKKLLTFSWLGNSYKKADITLKTGLKGYDKIENVIKYMSNPFGQKNSYGDIINSSFTKEWIQNSKNMDYIKTFSSNIVSMQLQDYIGQSLMTDKKDKVSELWKIRYMIFRRYDSQLKVENCIAEIETKIEDSKTGDFKINSIKFSKE
;
A
#
# COMPACT_ATOMS: atom_id res chain seq x y z
N ASP A 1 -0.44 26.86 9.62
CA ASP A 1 -0.74 26.38 10.99
C ASP A 1 -0.72 24.84 11.09
N GLY A 2 -0.11 24.14 10.11
CA GLY A 2 0.15 22.69 10.19
C GLY A 2 -1.08 21.81 9.92
N ASN A 3 -2.20 22.42 9.53
CA ASN A 3 -3.48 21.76 9.31
C ASN A 3 -3.62 21.13 7.91
N GLY A 4 -2.53 21.08 7.12
CA GLY A 4 -2.52 20.48 5.79
C GLY A 4 -3.22 21.30 4.70
N LYS A 5 -3.66 22.54 4.95
CA LYS A 5 -4.38 23.35 3.95
C LYS A 5 -3.48 23.99 2.90
N LYS A 6 -2.32 24.53 3.28
CA LYS A 6 -1.29 25.04 2.34
C LYS A 6 0.13 24.73 2.81
N ASP A 7 0.29 23.62 3.52
CA ASP A 7 1.61 23.18 3.95
C ASP A 7 2.39 22.59 2.74
N THR A 8 3.68 22.87 2.67
CA THR A 8 4.61 22.30 1.68
C THR A 8 5.45 21.22 2.35
N ILE A 9 5.63 20.09 1.67
CA ILE A 9 6.55 19.02 2.08
C ILE A 9 7.78 19.09 1.18
N ASP A 10 8.92 19.49 1.77
CA ASP A 10 10.21 19.52 1.11
C ASP A 10 10.92 18.17 1.33
N ILE A 11 11.25 17.49 0.22
CA ILE A 11 12.00 16.23 0.22
C ILE A 11 13.42 16.53 -0.24
N SER A 12 14.41 16.21 0.59
CA SER A 12 15.83 16.30 0.26
C SER A 12 16.56 15.02 0.55
N ILE A 13 17.76 14.87 -0.03
CA ILE A 13 18.62 13.71 0.16
C ILE A 13 19.89 14.20 0.85
N ASP A 14 20.23 13.60 2.00
CA ASP A 14 21.57 13.71 2.56
C ASP A 14 22.49 12.81 1.72
N GLU A 15 23.24 13.39 0.77
CA GLU A 15 24.10 12.62 -0.14
C GLU A 15 25.19 11.82 0.59
N GLY A 16 25.69 12.33 1.71
CA GLY A 16 26.71 11.67 2.51
C GLY A 16 26.20 10.40 3.18
N LYS A 17 24.93 10.42 3.64
CA LYS A 17 24.28 9.26 4.25
C LYS A 17 23.45 8.42 3.29
N LYS A 18 23.11 8.97 2.12
CA LYS A 18 22.10 8.45 1.19
C LYS A 18 20.77 8.20 1.89
N GLU A 19 20.28 9.20 2.61
CA GLU A 19 19.06 9.14 3.42
C GLU A 19 18.10 10.27 3.03
N TYR A 20 16.79 10.01 3.07
CA TYR A 20 15.78 11.04 2.85
C TYR A 20 15.60 11.91 4.09
N LEU A 21 15.46 13.21 3.88
CA LEU A 21 15.09 14.19 4.88
C LEU A 21 13.78 14.86 4.46
N LEU A 22 12.85 14.96 5.41
CA LEU A 22 11.57 15.63 5.20
C LEU A 22 11.45 16.85 6.11
N GLU A 23 11.11 17.98 5.51
CA GLU A 23 10.76 19.20 6.21
C GLU A 23 9.37 19.65 5.77
N ILE A 24 8.57 20.13 6.71
CA ILE A 24 7.24 20.65 6.43
C ILE A 24 7.25 22.13 6.71
N THR A 25 6.92 22.93 5.70
CA THR A 25 6.76 24.37 5.83
C THR A 25 5.27 24.70 5.83
N ASN A 26 4.79 25.28 6.92
CA ASN A 26 3.37 25.63 7.03
C ASN A 26 3.02 26.97 6.37
N ASP A 27 1.73 27.30 6.33
CA ASP A 27 1.20 28.57 5.79
C ASP A 27 1.85 29.86 6.34
N ASN A 28 2.43 29.80 7.55
CA ASN A 28 3.11 30.91 8.20
C ASN A 28 4.63 30.88 7.97
N HIS A 29 5.10 30.11 6.98
CA HIS A 29 6.51 29.85 6.67
C HIS A 29 7.31 29.23 7.83
N LYS A 30 6.64 28.62 8.81
CA LYS A 30 7.30 27.91 9.91
C LYS A 30 7.65 26.49 9.46
N LYS A 31 8.91 26.13 9.67
CA LYS A 31 9.47 24.82 9.33
C LYS A 31 9.33 23.84 10.49
N PHE A 32 9.03 22.59 10.17
CA PHE A 32 8.91 21.48 11.10
C PHE A 32 9.67 20.27 10.58
N SER A 33 10.50 19.69 11.45
CA SER A 33 11.06 18.37 11.22
C SER A 33 10.08 17.30 11.71
N LEU A 34 10.05 16.17 11.03
CA LEU A 34 9.25 15.02 11.44
C LEU A 34 9.97 14.19 12.51
N PRO A 35 9.28 13.71 13.55
CA PRO A 35 9.90 12.92 14.61
C PRO A 35 10.01 11.45 14.18
N TYR A 36 11.22 10.93 13.95
CA TYR A 36 11.42 9.53 13.51
C TYR A 36 11.60 8.53 14.66
N GLY A 37 11.55 9.00 15.92
CA GLY A 37 11.90 8.26 17.13
C GLY A 37 13.37 8.45 17.53
N SER A 38 13.74 8.10 18.77
CA SER A 38 15.11 8.33 19.28
C SER A 38 16.19 7.46 18.63
N LYS A 39 15.79 6.30 18.08
CA LYS A 39 16.70 5.33 17.43
C LYS A 39 16.94 5.63 15.94
N TYR A 40 15.98 6.26 15.27
CA TYR A 40 16.00 6.46 13.82
C TYR A 40 16.16 7.95 13.50
N LYS A 41 16.85 8.27 12.40
CA LYS A 41 17.23 9.66 12.08
C LYS A 41 16.68 10.15 10.74
N THR A 42 15.95 9.29 10.03
CA THR A 42 15.47 9.51 8.67
C THR A 42 14.18 8.72 8.46
N VAL A 43 13.38 9.11 7.46
CA VAL A 43 12.26 8.30 6.95
C VAL A 43 12.70 7.09 6.13
N GLY A 44 13.96 7.03 5.68
CA GLY A 44 14.46 5.90 4.90
C GLY A 44 15.69 6.21 4.05
N PRO A 45 16.37 5.17 3.55
CA PRO A 45 17.46 5.32 2.60
C PRO A 45 16.95 5.83 1.24
N TYR A 46 17.78 6.61 0.55
CA TYR A 46 17.57 6.97 -0.85
C TYR A 46 18.00 5.82 -1.76
N LEU A 47 17.03 5.20 -2.44
CA LEU A 47 17.25 4.17 -3.44
C LEU A 47 16.50 4.55 -4.71
N THR A 48 17.21 4.71 -5.82
CA THR A 48 16.62 5.08 -7.13
C THR A 48 15.60 4.06 -7.62
N TRP A 49 15.78 2.80 -7.25
CA TRP A 49 14.90 1.70 -7.63
C TRP A 49 13.79 1.42 -6.61
N TRP A 50 13.78 2.05 -5.42
CA TRP A 50 12.67 2.01 -4.46
C TRP A 50 12.55 3.36 -3.76
N PRO A 51 12.04 4.39 -4.47
CA PRO A 51 11.99 5.74 -3.95
C PRO A 51 10.98 5.89 -2.82
N LEU A 52 11.16 6.91 -1.99
CA LEU A 52 10.21 7.32 -0.96
C LEU A 52 8.84 7.60 -1.60
N LEU A 53 7.80 6.96 -1.07
CA LEU A 53 6.40 7.30 -1.33
C LEU A 53 5.84 8.08 -0.16
N ILE A 54 5.15 9.18 -0.47
CA ILE A 54 4.39 9.98 0.50
C ILE A 54 2.93 9.94 0.10
N THR A 55 2.07 9.57 1.05
CA THR A 55 0.61 9.65 0.93
C THR A 55 0.09 10.62 1.97
N ILE A 56 -0.84 11.49 1.55
CA ILE A 56 -1.51 12.46 2.42
C ILE A 56 -2.98 12.04 2.50
N ALA A 57 -3.43 11.68 3.69
CA ALA A 57 -4.79 11.19 3.91
C ALA A 57 -5.22 11.47 5.34
N ASP A 58 -6.46 11.90 5.53
CA ASP A 58 -7.12 11.92 6.83
C ASP A 58 -7.62 10.51 7.12
N ILE A 59 -6.92 9.80 8.01
CA ILE A 59 -7.19 8.38 8.30
C ILE A 59 -7.87 8.16 9.65
N ASN A 60 -8.07 9.22 10.45
CA ASN A 60 -8.78 9.17 11.73
C ASN A 60 -10.08 9.99 11.73
N THR A 61 -10.42 10.63 10.60
CA THR A 61 -11.64 11.43 10.36
C THR A 61 -11.73 12.74 11.16
N ASP A 62 -10.59 13.30 11.60
CA ASP A 62 -10.56 14.56 12.34
C ASP A 62 -10.46 15.83 11.45
N ASN A 63 -10.46 15.67 10.12
CA ASN A 63 -10.25 16.69 9.10
C ASN A 63 -8.84 17.30 9.07
N ILE A 64 -7.86 16.66 9.69
CA ILE A 64 -6.44 17.01 9.64
C ILE A 64 -5.72 15.84 8.98
N PRO A 65 -5.17 16.01 7.75
CA PRO A 65 -4.54 14.90 7.06
C PRO A 65 -3.26 14.45 7.77
N GLU A 66 -3.08 13.14 7.87
CA GLU A 66 -1.83 12.51 8.22
C GLU A 66 -0.89 12.40 7.01
N ILE A 67 0.41 12.31 7.31
CA ILE A 67 1.48 12.07 6.35
C ILE A 67 1.97 10.64 6.54
N ILE A 68 1.76 9.80 5.52
CA ILE A 68 2.19 8.41 5.50
C ILE A 68 3.41 8.30 4.60
N THR A 69 4.51 7.76 5.11
CA THR A 69 5.74 7.59 4.33
C THR A 69 6.08 6.12 4.20
N GLN A 70 6.36 5.67 2.97
CA GLN A 70 6.83 4.32 2.67
C GLN A 70 8.19 4.37 1.96
N ALA A 71 9.18 3.73 2.55
CA ALA A 71 10.54 3.66 2.03
C ALA A 71 11.12 2.26 2.21
N SER A 72 12.28 2.01 1.62
CA SER A 72 12.99 0.74 1.84
C SER A 72 13.46 0.60 3.28
N LYS A 73 13.49 -0.64 3.77
CA LYS A 73 14.01 -0.97 5.11
C LYS A 73 15.53 -0.79 5.16
N SER A 74 16.02 -0.17 6.23
CA SER A 74 17.46 -0.10 6.53
C SER A 74 17.73 -0.36 8.01
N ALA A 75 19.01 -0.37 8.42
CA ALA A 75 19.37 -0.44 9.83
C ALA A 75 18.98 0.84 10.62
N ASN A 76 18.84 1.97 9.93
CA ASN A 76 18.64 3.30 10.51
C ASN A 76 17.24 3.88 10.30
N SER A 77 16.32 3.11 9.71
CA SER A 77 14.96 3.55 9.42
C SER A 77 13.95 2.41 9.51
N LEU A 78 12.70 2.78 9.78
CA LEU A 78 11.56 1.91 9.52
C LEU A 78 11.04 2.20 8.10
N PRO A 79 10.54 1.18 7.38
CA PRO A 79 9.98 1.36 6.05
C PRO A 79 8.65 2.12 6.06
N LEU A 80 7.95 2.20 7.20
CA LEU A 80 6.65 2.86 7.31
C LEU A 80 6.58 3.78 8.53
N TYR A 81 6.11 5.00 8.30
CA TYR A 81 5.72 5.96 9.34
C TYR A 81 4.38 6.61 8.98
N ILE A 82 3.62 7.00 10.02
CA ILE A 82 2.47 7.89 9.93
C ILE A 82 2.69 9.03 10.91
N PHE A 83 2.62 10.25 10.40
CA PHE A 83 2.78 11.48 11.16
C PHE A 83 1.48 12.27 11.20
N ARG A 84 1.14 12.78 12.37
CA ARG A 84 -0.06 13.63 12.58
C ARG A 84 0.33 14.97 13.16
N TRP A 85 -0.39 16.01 12.78
CA TRP A 85 -0.30 17.32 13.42
C TRP A 85 -1.15 17.39 14.69
N ASN A 86 -0.55 17.74 15.82
CA ASN A 86 -1.27 17.83 17.12
C ASN A 86 -1.81 19.24 17.45
N GLY A 87 -1.72 20.18 16.51
CA GLY A 87 -2.01 21.62 16.75
C GLY A 87 -0.77 22.48 17.00
N LYS A 88 0.40 21.89 17.28
CA LYS A 88 1.65 22.60 17.60
C LYS A 88 2.89 22.03 16.89
N THR A 89 2.97 20.71 16.76
CA THR A 89 4.07 19.96 16.16
C THR A 89 3.54 18.70 15.48
N TYR A 90 4.35 18.09 14.61
CA TYR A 90 4.09 16.73 14.13
C TYR A 90 4.50 15.69 15.18
N GLU A 91 3.76 14.60 15.24
CA GLU A 91 3.99 13.44 16.11
C GLU A 91 3.96 12.15 15.28
N THR A 92 4.75 11.15 15.67
CA THR A 92 4.61 9.80 15.11
C THR A 92 3.42 9.11 15.76
N VAL A 93 2.42 8.74 14.97
CA VAL A 93 1.23 8.04 15.47
C VAL A 93 1.22 6.55 15.10
N PHE A 94 2.05 6.16 14.12
CA PHE A 94 2.30 4.76 13.77
C PHE A 94 3.67 4.61 13.10
N ALA A 95 4.38 3.50 13.36
CA ALA A 95 5.60 3.15 12.65
C ALA A 95 5.89 1.64 12.76
N GLY A 96 6.55 1.06 11.76
CA GLY A 96 7.00 -0.33 11.86
C GLY A 96 7.66 -0.90 10.62
N THR A 97 8.09 -2.16 10.71
CA THR A 97 8.70 -2.90 9.59
C THR A 97 7.66 -3.70 8.82
N TYR A 98 6.82 -2.99 8.07
CA TYR A 98 5.75 -3.57 7.26
C TYR A 98 5.95 -3.17 5.80
N ASN A 99 5.71 -4.11 4.88
CA ASN A 99 5.74 -3.79 3.44
C ASN A 99 4.51 -2.99 3.03
N GLY A 100 3.37 -3.12 3.71
CA GLY A 100 2.21 -2.30 3.42
C GLY A 100 1.19 -2.32 4.53
N ILE A 101 0.19 -1.47 4.38
CA ILE A 101 -0.93 -1.34 5.30
C ILE A 101 -2.25 -1.40 4.56
N TYR A 102 -3.25 -1.86 5.27
CA TYR A 102 -4.64 -1.84 4.87
C TYR A 102 -5.43 -1.03 5.91
N ILE A 103 -6.09 0.03 5.46
CA ILE A 103 -6.83 0.98 6.30
C ILE A 103 -8.32 0.72 6.12
N SER A 104 -9.00 0.35 7.20
CA SER A 104 -10.43 0.02 7.16
C SER A 104 -11.08 0.20 8.51
N ASP A 105 -12.31 0.69 8.53
CA ASP A 105 -13.16 0.70 9.72
C ASP A 105 -13.73 -0.71 9.94
N ILE A 106 -13.06 -1.50 10.79
CA ILE A 106 -13.47 -2.85 11.17
C ILE A 106 -14.47 -2.78 12.33
N GLY A 107 -14.33 -1.77 13.20
CA GLY A 107 -15.19 -1.53 14.36
C GLY A 107 -16.58 -0.98 14.03
N ASP A 108 -16.79 -0.43 12.83
CA ASP A 108 -17.97 0.36 12.44
C ASP A 108 -18.18 1.56 13.39
N ASP A 109 -17.07 2.15 13.84
CA ASP A 109 -17.03 3.30 14.76
C ASP A 109 -16.54 4.59 14.09
N MET A 110 -16.36 4.56 12.76
CA MET A 110 -15.84 5.62 11.91
C MET A 110 -14.37 5.96 12.16
N ILE A 111 -13.62 5.15 12.94
CA ILE A 111 -12.20 5.33 13.18
C ILE A 111 -11.45 4.15 12.56
N PRO A 112 -10.90 4.30 11.35
CA PRO A 112 -10.24 3.20 10.66
C PRO A 112 -9.10 2.57 11.46
N GLU A 113 -9.10 1.23 11.53
CA GLU A 113 -7.95 0.45 11.92
C GLU A 113 -6.90 0.35 10.82
N ILE A 114 -5.66 0.14 11.25
CA ILE A 114 -4.56 -0.25 10.37
C ILE A 114 -4.32 -1.75 10.52
N THR A 115 -4.31 -2.48 9.42
CA THR A 115 -3.85 -3.86 9.36
C THR A 115 -2.57 -3.97 8.56
N ALA A 116 -1.58 -4.72 9.06
CA ALA A 116 -0.32 -4.98 8.38
C ALA A 116 0.04 -6.48 8.42
N GLU A 117 0.75 -6.98 7.41
CA GLU A 117 1.35 -8.31 7.45
C GLU A 117 2.63 -8.30 8.29
N ASP A 118 2.68 -9.16 9.32
CA ASP A 118 3.91 -9.49 10.05
C ASP A 118 4.81 -10.32 9.13
N GLY A 119 6.01 -9.79 8.83
CA GLY A 119 6.99 -10.42 7.92
C GLY A 119 7.68 -11.68 8.46
N SER A 120 7.17 -12.29 9.53
CA SER A 120 7.63 -13.58 10.06
C SER A 120 7.07 -14.78 9.29
N VAL A 121 7.74 -15.93 9.39
CA VAL A 121 7.32 -17.17 8.71
C VAL A 121 5.93 -17.56 9.19
N GLY A 122 4.96 -17.58 8.26
CA GLY A 122 3.54 -17.74 8.55
C GLY A 122 2.84 -16.40 8.71
N LYS A 123 2.67 -15.69 7.57
CA LYS A 123 2.01 -14.38 7.43
C LYS A 123 0.89 -14.17 8.45
N LYS A 124 1.17 -13.44 9.52
CA LYS A 124 0.17 -13.06 10.52
C LYS A 124 -0.29 -11.64 10.24
N LEU A 125 -1.59 -11.43 10.17
CA LEU A 125 -2.14 -10.08 10.15
C LEU A 125 -2.11 -9.50 11.56
N LEU A 126 -1.57 -8.29 11.68
CA LEU A 126 -1.59 -7.48 12.90
C LEU A 126 -2.52 -6.30 12.67
N THR A 127 -3.45 -6.10 13.60
CA THR A 127 -4.38 -4.96 13.55
C THR A 127 -4.01 -3.97 14.65
N PHE A 128 -4.17 -2.68 14.34
CA PHE A 128 -3.89 -1.57 15.22
C PHE A 128 -5.08 -0.63 15.23
N SER A 129 -5.57 -0.33 16.43
CA SER A 129 -6.69 0.60 16.65
C SER A 129 -6.16 1.91 17.24
N TRP A 130 -6.91 2.99 17.03
CA TRP A 130 -6.58 4.30 17.56
C TRP A 130 -6.83 4.36 19.07
N LEU A 131 -5.78 4.49 19.88
CA LEU A 131 -5.90 4.54 21.34
C LEU A 131 -4.89 5.51 21.97
N GLY A 132 -5.40 6.61 22.51
CA GLY A 132 -4.58 7.63 23.17
C GLY A 132 -3.63 8.30 22.19
N ASN A 133 -4.18 8.90 21.13
CA ASN A 133 -3.49 9.68 20.10
C ASN A 133 -2.46 8.92 19.24
N SER A 134 -2.50 7.59 19.24
CA SER A 134 -1.61 6.75 18.42
C SER A 134 -2.29 5.42 18.09
N TYR A 135 -1.84 4.78 17.02
CA TYR A 135 -2.25 3.44 16.67
C TYR A 135 -1.51 2.42 17.54
N LYS A 136 -2.27 1.60 18.27
CA LYS A 136 -1.74 0.56 19.16
C LYS A 136 -2.28 -0.79 18.74
N LYS A 137 -1.44 -1.82 18.90
CA LYS A 137 -1.81 -3.18 18.54
C LYS A 137 -3.09 -3.58 19.28
N ALA A 138 -4.07 -4.04 18.53
CA ALA A 138 -5.35 -4.52 19.02
C ALA A 138 -5.46 -6.03 18.80
N ASP A 139 -6.09 -6.73 19.73
CA ASP A 139 -6.37 -8.17 19.61
C ASP A 139 -7.65 -8.39 18.79
N ILE A 140 -7.65 -7.91 17.55
CA ILE A 140 -8.74 -8.09 16.59
C ILE A 140 -8.43 -9.32 15.74
N THR A 141 -9.36 -10.28 15.73
CA THR A 141 -9.29 -11.42 14.81
C THR A 141 -10.04 -11.08 13.54
N LEU A 142 -9.32 -10.92 12.44
CA LEU A 142 -9.93 -10.78 11.12
C LEU A 142 -10.58 -12.12 10.73
N LYS A 143 -11.90 -12.09 10.49
CA LYS A 143 -12.69 -13.28 10.11
C LYS A 143 -12.32 -13.82 8.73
N THR A 144 -11.80 -12.96 7.86
CA THR A 144 -11.35 -13.28 6.50
C THR A 144 -10.01 -12.58 6.27
N GLY A 145 -9.26 -13.01 5.24
CA GLY A 145 -8.04 -12.30 4.82
C GLY A 145 -8.33 -10.84 4.43
N LEU A 146 -7.30 -10.12 4.01
CA LEU A 146 -7.38 -8.72 3.57
C LEU A 146 -8.26 -8.56 2.31
N LYS A 147 -9.60 -8.65 2.44
CA LYS A 147 -10.65 -8.37 1.45
C LYS A 147 -10.23 -8.39 -0.04
N GLY A 148 -9.71 -9.53 -0.50
CA GLY A 148 -9.33 -9.77 -1.91
C GLY A 148 -7.84 -9.62 -2.25
N TYR A 149 -7.00 -9.20 -1.30
CA TYR A 149 -5.54 -9.15 -1.45
C TYR A 149 -4.95 -10.52 -1.79
N ASP A 150 -5.52 -11.61 -1.27
CA ASP A 150 -5.16 -12.98 -1.65
C ASP A 150 -5.35 -13.23 -3.16
N LYS A 151 -6.42 -12.70 -3.75
CA LYS A 151 -6.67 -12.78 -5.19
C LYS A 151 -5.62 -12.00 -5.96
N ILE A 152 -5.25 -10.82 -5.48
CA ILE A 152 -4.18 -10.00 -6.04
C ILE A 152 -2.87 -10.79 -6.04
N GLU A 153 -2.47 -11.33 -4.88
CA GLU A 153 -1.25 -12.12 -4.76
C GLU A 153 -1.23 -13.31 -5.74
N ASN A 154 -2.36 -14.00 -5.92
CA ASN A 154 -2.46 -15.12 -6.85
C ASN A 154 -2.25 -14.67 -8.31
N VAL A 155 -2.84 -13.54 -8.71
CA VAL A 155 -2.65 -12.97 -10.06
C VAL A 155 -1.22 -12.49 -10.27
N ILE A 156 -0.60 -11.84 -9.29
CA ILE A 156 0.80 -11.40 -9.38
C ILE A 156 1.76 -12.58 -9.45
N LYS A 157 1.57 -13.62 -8.62
CA LYS A 157 2.35 -14.87 -8.67
C LYS A 157 2.23 -15.52 -10.05
N TYR A 158 1.03 -15.52 -10.62
CA TYR A 158 0.81 -16.00 -11.97
C TYR A 158 1.58 -15.18 -13.01
N MET A 159 1.49 -13.85 -12.99
CA MET A 159 2.22 -12.98 -13.94
C MET A 159 3.74 -13.04 -13.76
N SER A 160 4.19 -13.38 -12.56
CA SER A 160 5.60 -13.57 -12.21
C SER A 160 6.14 -14.97 -12.53
N ASN A 161 5.36 -15.85 -13.17
CA ASN A 161 5.79 -17.20 -13.49
C ASN A 161 6.38 -17.26 -14.93
N PRO A 162 7.71 -17.38 -15.07
CA PRO A 162 8.35 -17.42 -16.38
C PRO A 162 8.07 -18.77 -17.04
N PHE A 163 7.18 -18.79 -18.04
CA PHE A 163 7.02 -19.85 -19.04
C PHE A 163 6.82 -21.28 -18.48
N GLY A 164 5.58 -21.81 -18.48
CA GLY A 164 5.43 -23.25 -18.76
C GLY A 164 4.37 -24.11 -18.06
N GLN A 165 3.41 -23.59 -17.30
CA GLN A 165 2.24 -24.41 -16.90
C GLN A 165 0.93 -23.69 -17.23
N LYS A 166 0.62 -23.64 -18.54
CA LYS A 166 -0.56 -22.94 -19.10
C LYS A 166 -1.91 -23.57 -18.73
N ASN A 167 -1.94 -24.71 -18.04
CA ASN A 167 -3.18 -25.41 -17.73
C ASN A 167 -3.95 -24.79 -16.54
N SER A 168 -3.31 -23.97 -15.69
CA SER A 168 -3.95 -23.33 -14.53
C SER A 168 -4.40 -21.87 -14.77
N TYR A 169 -4.21 -21.32 -15.97
CA TYR A 169 -4.49 -19.91 -16.24
C TYR A 169 -5.98 -19.58 -16.10
N GLY A 170 -6.84 -20.45 -16.65
CA GLY A 170 -8.30 -20.29 -16.52
C GLY A 170 -8.73 -20.29 -15.06
N ASP A 171 -8.18 -21.18 -14.24
CA ASP A 171 -8.59 -21.35 -12.85
C ASP A 171 -8.19 -20.17 -11.98
N ILE A 172 -6.97 -19.62 -12.14
CA ILE A 172 -6.53 -18.45 -11.37
C ILE A 172 -7.36 -17.22 -11.76
N ILE A 173 -7.59 -17.00 -13.05
CA ILE A 173 -8.38 -15.87 -13.53
C ILE A 173 -9.84 -15.99 -13.04
N ASN A 174 -10.47 -17.16 -13.21
CA ASN A 174 -11.86 -17.40 -12.81
C ASN A 174 -12.07 -17.31 -11.28
N SER A 175 -11.08 -17.71 -10.50
CA SER A 175 -11.12 -17.61 -9.03
C SER A 175 -10.80 -16.21 -8.51
N SER A 176 -10.03 -15.40 -9.25
CA SER A 176 -9.52 -14.11 -8.76
C SER A 176 -10.30 -12.90 -9.25
N PHE A 177 -10.94 -12.96 -10.42
CA PHE A 177 -11.65 -11.84 -11.03
C PHE A 177 -13.18 -11.98 -10.98
N THR A 178 -13.86 -10.83 -10.99
CA THR A 178 -15.33 -10.77 -11.07
C THR A 178 -15.82 -11.33 -12.41
N LYS A 179 -17.06 -11.84 -12.46
CA LYS A 179 -17.63 -12.38 -13.71
C LYS A 179 -17.67 -11.33 -14.82
N GLU A 180 -18.02 -10.10 -14.45
CA GLU A 180 -18.06 -8.94 -15.34
C GLU A 180 -16.69 -8.65 -15.97
N TRP A 181 -15.62 -8.70 -15.17
CA TRP A 181 -14.28 -8.45 -15.66
C TRP A 181 -13.84 -9.53 -16.66
N ILE A 182 -14.14 -10.80 -16.37
CA ILE A 182 -13.78 -11.96 -17.21
C ILE A 182 -14.48 -11.92 -18.57
N GLN A 183 -15.75 -11.48 -18.62
CA GLN A 183 -16.53 -11.42 -19.85
C GLN A 183 -16.01 -10.41 -20.88
N ASN A 184 -15.21 -9.43 -20.45
CA ASN A 184 -14.61 -8.45 -21.34
C ASN A 184 -13.27 -8.95 -21.88
N SER A 185 -13.23 -9.34 -23.16
CA SER A 185 -12.01 -9.87 -23.79
C SER A 185 -10.80 -8.93 -23.72
N LYS A 186 -11.02 -7.61 -23.71
CA LYS A 186 -9.93 -6.61 -23.62
C LYS A 186 -9.15 -6.71 -22.30
N ASN A 187 -9.81 -7.12 -21.23
CA ASN A 187 -9.19 -7.28 -19.91
C ASN A 187 -8.17 -8.42 -19.89
N MET A 188 -8.51 -9.52 -20.56
CA MET A 188 -7.61 -10.66 -20.70
C MET A 188 -6.39 -10.32 -21.57
N ASP A 189 -6.61 -9.62 -22.67
CA ASP A 189 -5.54 -9.18 -23.56
C ASP A 189 -4.62 -8.18 -22.85
N TYR A 190 -5.18 -7.31 -22.00
CA TYR A 190 -4.43 -6.41 -21.15
C TYR A 190 -3.45 -7.16 -20.23
N ILE A 191 -3.93 -8.14 -19.45
CA ILE A 191 -3.06 -8.93 -18.55
C ILE A 191 -2.01 -9.71 -19.32
N LYS A 192 -2.36 -10.33 -20.45
CA LYS A 192 -1.40 -11.06 -21.29
C LYS A 192 -0.32 -10.13 -21.85
N THR A 193 -0.71 -8.97 -22.34
CA THR A 193 0.21 -7.98 -22.90
C THR A 193 1.13 -7.44 -21.80
N PHE A 194 0.57 -7.09 -20.65
CA PHE A 194 1.33 -6.58 -19.52
C PHE A 194 2.31 -7.62 -18.95
N SER A 195 1.89 -8.88 -18.83
CA SER A 195 2.74 -9.96 -18.30
C SER A 195 3.78 -10.49 -19.28
N SER A 196 3.71 -10.07 -20.55
CA SER A 196 4.68 -10.47 -21.57
C SER A 196 6.11 -10.14 -21.13
N ASN A 197 6.99 -11.14 -21.22
CA ASN A 197 8.40 -11.05 -20.84
C ASN A 197 8.67 -10.80 -19.35
N ILE A 198 7.66 -10.78 -18.47
CA ILE A 198 7.89 -10.73 -17.02
C ILE A 198 8.51 -12.05 -16.58
N VAL A 199 9.63 -11.97 -15.88
CA VAL A 199 10.29 -13.10 -15.21
C VAL A 199 9.95 -13.13 -13.73
N SER A 200 9.78 -11.96 -13.12
CA SER A 200 9.43 -11.83 -11.70
C SER A 200 8.85 -10.45 -11.43
N MET A 201 7.93 -10.36 -10.49
CA MET A 201 7.52 -9.12 -9.83
C MET A 201 7.84 -9.24 -8.35
N GLN A 202 8.46 -8.20 -7.77
CA GLN A 202 8.76 -8.13 -6.35
C GLN A 202 7.97 -6.99 -5.73
N LEU A 203 7.21 -7.31 -4.68
CA LEU A 203 6.48 -6.30 -3.90
C LEU A 203 7.49 -5.36 -3.24
N GLN A 204 7.31 -4.06 -3.46
CA GLN A 204 7.99 -3.03 -2.70
C GLN A 204 7.12 -2.65 -1.51
N ASP A 205 5.95 -2.07 -1.79
CA ASP A 205 4.99 -1.70 -0.77
C ASP A 205 3.56 -1.59 -1.28
N TYR A 206 2.60 -1.45 -0.36
CA TYR A 206 1.20 -1.20 -0.70
C TYR A 206 0.46 -0.34 0.34
N ILE A 207 -0.59 0.33 -0.13
CA ILE A 207 -1.68 0.85 0.71
C ILE A 207 -2.99 0.32 0.14
N GLY A 208 -3.79 -0.29 1.01
CA GLY A 208 -5.18 -0.63 0.71
C GLY A 208 -6.13 0.21 1.56
N GLN A 209 -7.30 0.54 1.03
CA GLN A 209 -8.33 1.29 1.76
C GLN A 209 -9.74 0.82 1.38
N SER A 210 -10.65 0.83 2.36
CA SER A 210 -12.08 0.64 2.09
C SER A 210 -12.70 1.87 1.45
N LEU A 211 -13.49 1.66 0.40
CA LEU A 211 -14.39 2.64 -0.17
C LEU A 211 -15.81 2.39 0.34
N MET A 212 -16.33 3.35 1.08
CA MET A 212 -17.76 3.42 1.38
C MET A 212 -18.45 4.03 0.17
N THR A 213 -19.26 3.25 -0.55
CA THR A 213 -20.14 3.82 -1.58
C THR A 213 -21.43 4.33 -0.94
N ASP A 214 -22.10 5.32 -1.56
CA ASP A 214 -23.36 5.92 -1.08
C ASP A 214 -24.48 4.88 -0.80
N LYS A 215 -24.32 3.65 -1.29
CA LYS A 215 -25.13 2.50 -0.95
C LYS A 215 -24.40 1.69 0.11
N LYS A 216 -24.93 1.71 1.35
CA LYS A 216 -24.44 0.98 2.54
C LYS A 216 -24.07 -0.50 2.32
N ASP A 217 -24.50 -1.10 1.21
CA ASP A 217 -24.32 -2.54 0.92
C ASP A 217 -23.24 -2.86 -0.13
N LYS A 218 -22.56 -1.87 -0.73
CA LYS A 218 -21.44 -2.12 -1.66
C LYS A 218 -20.13 -1.57 -1.11
N VAL A 219 -19.39 -2.47 -0.47
CA VAL A 219 -18.01 -2.26 -0.07
C VAL A 219 -17.11 -2.68 -1.23
N SER A 220 -16.29 -1.75 -1.72
CA SER A 220 -15.13 -2.08 -2.55
C SER A 220 -13.87 -1.63 -1.82
N GLU A 221 -12.74 -2.25 -2.17
CA GLU A 221 -11.43 -1.92 -1.62
C GLU A 221 -10.56 -1.42 -2.75
N LEU A 222 -9.87 -0.31 -2.51
CA LEU A 222 -8.89 0.23 -3.42
C LEU A 222 -7.49 -0.12 -2.93
N TRP A 223 -6.67 -0.67 -3.82
CA TRP A 223 -5.30 -1.05 -3.55
C TRP A 223 -4.37 -0.27 -4.49
N LYS A 224 -3.37 0.38 -3.91
CA LYS A 224 -2.24 0.94 -4.62
C LYS A 224 -0.99 0.18 -4.20
N ILE A 225 -0.36 -0.51 -5.16
CA ILE A 225 0.74 -1.43 -4.89
C ILE A 225 1.92 -1.10 -5.78
N ARG A 226 3.12 -0.99 -5.21
CA ARG A 226 4.36 -0.80 -5.97
C ARG A 226 5.10 -2.11 -6.14
N TYR A 227 5.51 -2.38 -7.37
CA TYR A 227 6.28 -3.55 -7.75
C TYR A 227 7.55 -3.13 -8.49
N MET A 228 8.64 -3.83 -8.17
CA MET A 228 9.79 -3.93 -9.04
C MET A 228 9.60 -5.11 -9.99
N ILE A 229 9.62 -4.86 -11.30
CA ILE A 229 9.38 -5.86 -12.34
C ILE A 229 10.69 -6.17 -13.06
N PHE A 230 10.97 -7.46 -13.20
CA PHE A 230 12.10 -7.98 -13.96
C PHE A 230 11.59 -8.52 -15.29
N ARG A 231 11.95 -7.86 -16.40
CA ARG A 231 11.57 -8.27 -17.76
C ARG A 231 12.75 -8.78 -18.54
N ARG A 232 12.57 -9.87 -19.28
CA ARG A 232 13.58 -10.42 -20.17
C ARG A 232 13.28 -10.11 -21.63
N TYR A 233 14.15 -9.33 -22.25
CA TYR A 233 14.15 -9.09 -23.69
C TYR A 233 15.41 -9.74 -24.27
N ASP A 234 15.24 -10.81 -25.03
CA ASP A 234 16.34 -11.63 -25.56
C ASP A 234 17.28 -12.14 -24.44
N SER A 235 18.55 -11.71 -24.47
CA SER A 235 19.55 -12.02 -23.44
C SER A 235 19.63 -10.98 -22.31
N GLN A 236 18.85 -9.89 -22.37
CA GLN A 236 18.92 -8.79 -21.42
C GLN A 236 17.78 -8.82 -20.41
N LEU A 237 18.14 -8.66 -19.13
CA LEU A 237 17.19 -8.42 -18.05
C LEU A 237 17.07 -6.91 -17.82
N LYS A 238 15.85 -6.39 -17.85
CA LYS A 238 15.54 -4.99 -17.53
C LYS A 238 14.72 -4.94 -16.24
N VAL A 239 15.05 -3.98 -15.38
CA VAL A 239 14.33 -3.70 -14.14
C VAL A 239 13.51 -2.43 -14.36
N GLU A 240 12.23 -2.48 -14.00
CA GLU A 240 11.33 -1.33 -14.05
C GLU A 240 10.47 -1.25 -12.78
N ASN A 241 10.11 -0.03 -12.37
CA ASN A 241 9.15 0.18 -11.30
C ASN A 241 7.75 0.36 -11.88
N CYS A 242 6.76 -0.17 -11.17
CA CYS A 242 5.38 -0.17 -11.59
C CYS A 242 4.45 0.05 -10.41
N ILE A 243 3.43 0.88 -10.63
CA ILE A 243 2.30 1.05 -9.72
C ILE A 243 1.13 0.25 -10.27
N ALA A 244 0.55 -0.62 -9.45
CA ALA A 244 -0.71 -1.30 -9.70
C ALA A 244 -1.83 -0.64 -8.89
N GLU A 245 -2.84 -0.13 -9.57
CA GLU A 245 -4.11 0.32 -9.00
C GLU A 245 -5.15 -0.78 -9.22
N ILE A 246 -5.69 -1.33 -8.13
CA ILE A 246 -6.56 -2.50 -8.16
C ILE A 246 -7.78 -2.23 -7.29
N GLU A 247 -8.97 -2.52 -7.82
CA GLU A 247 -10.20 -2.52 -7.04
C GLU A 247 -10.64 -3.97 -6.80
N THR A 248 -10.94 -4.32 -5.54
CA THR A 248 -11.63 -5.57 -5.21
C THR A 248 -13.04 -5.28 -4.71
N LYS A 249 -13.99 -6.16 -5.03
CA LYS A 249 -15.38 -6.06 -4.55
C LYS A 249 -15.92 -7.42 -4.16
N ILE A 250 -16.92 -7.43 -3.28
CA ILE A 250 -17.64 -8.66 -2.93
C ILE A 250 -18.38 -9.17 -4.17
N GLU A 251 -18.08 -10.38 -4.61
CA GLU A 251 -18.79 -11.06 -5.70
C GLU A 251 -19.98 -11.87 -5.17
N ASP A 252 -19.85 -12.45 -3.97
CA ASP A 252 -20.91 -13.19 -3.28
C ASP A 252 -21.00 -12.75 -1.81
N SER A 253 -22.09 -12.05 -1.47
CA SER A 253 -22.33 -11.52 -0.12
C SER A 253 -22.57 -12.59 0.94
N LYS A 254 -22.92 -13.82 0.56
CA LYS A 254 -23.11 -14.93 1.52
C LYS A 254 -21.79 -15.51 1.99
N THR A 255 -20.80 -15.53 1.11
CA THR A 255 -19.47 -16.10 1.39
C THR A 255 -18.45 -15.03 1.78
N GLY A 256 -18.72 -13.76 1.45
CA GLY A 256 -17.76 -12.67 1.62
C GLY A 256 -16.56 -12.81 0.69
N ASP A 257 -16.71 -13.51 -0.45
CA ASP A 257 -15.63 -13.70 -1.42
C ASP A 257 -15.38 -12.40 -2.19
N PHE A 258 -14.25 -11.77 -1.90
CA PHE A 258 -13.77 -10.60 -2.63
C PHE A 258 -13.02 -11.03 -3.88
N LYS A 259 -13.32 -10.37 -5.00
CA LYS A 259 -12.66 -10.58 -6.29
C LYS A 259 -12.20 -9.26 -6.90
N ILE A 260 -11.20 -9.35 -7.76
CA ILE A 260 -10.66 -8.22 -8.51
C ILE A 260 -11.71 -7.75 -9.52
N ASN A 261 -12.17 -6.52 -9.32
CA ASN A 261 -13.10 -5.82 -10.19
C ASN A 261 -12.38 -5.05 -11.30
N SER A 262 -11.21 -4.48 -11.00
CA SER A 262 -10.39 -3.76 -11.96
C SER A 262 -8.92 -3.82 -11.57
N ILE A 263 -8.04 -3.76 -12.56
CA ILE A 263 -6.58 -3.77 -12.37
C ILE A 263 -5.94 -2.94 -13.48
N LYS A 264 -5.05 -2.03 -13.07
CA LYS A 264 -4.31 -1.16 -13.97
C LYS A 264 -2.89 -1.00 -13.46
N PHE A 265 -1.95 -1.14 -14.37
CA PHE A 265 -0.52 -0.94 -14.19
C PHE A 265 -0.07 0.34 -14.90
N SER A 266 0.69 1.17 -14.20
CA SER A 266 1.39 2.33 -14.73
C SER A 266 2.88 2.26 -14.39
N LYS A 267 3.70 2.92 -15.20
CA LYS A 267 5.11 3.15 -14.84
C LYS A 267 5.17 4.22 -13.76
N GLU A 268 6.09 4.03 -12.82
CA GLU A 268 6.48 5.07 -11.84
C GLU A 268 7.40 6.10 -12.49
#